data_AF-A0AAD4NFR8-F1
#
_entry.id   AF-A0AAD4NFR8-F1
#
_cell.length_a   1.000
_cell.length_b   1.000
_cell.length_c   1.000
_cell.angle_alpha   90.00
_cell.angle_beta   90.00
_cell.angle_gamma   90.00
#
_symmetry.space_group_name_H-M   'P 1'
#
loop_
_entity.id
_entity.type
_entity.pdbx_description
1 polymer ?
#
loop_
_entity_poly.entity_id
_entity_poly.type
_entity_poly.pdbx_seq_one_letter_code
_entity_poly.pdbx_strand_id
1 'polypeptide(L)'
;MTTNMRNSVVAPAIRPTLLRQVFLLAVISTLRMEHYKGTNYENFKKLRIHAVGGPTYDPLPPFDWRTTNIVAKHAGQPLLWNFRPFITEWETSVEVDL
;
A
#
# COMPACT_ATOMS: atom_id res chain seq x y z
N MET A 1 30.53 -48.31 1.00
CA MET A 1 30.61 -47.33 2.09
C MET A 1 30.63 -45.94 1.48
N THR A 2 29.71 -45.11 1.94
CA THR A 2 29.27 -43.82 1.42
C THR A 2 30.21 -42.68 1.82
N THR A 3 30.51 -41.74 0.90
CA THR A 3 30.89 -40.38 1.30
C THR A 3 30.21 -39.36 0.39
N ASN A 4 29.37 -38.54 1.03
CA ASN A 4 28.53 -37.49 0.46
C ASN A 4 29.36 -36.33 -0.12
N MET A 5 29.11 -35.95 -1.37
CA MET A 5 29.42 -34.60 -1.87
C MET A 5 28.34 -33.63 -1.39
N ARG A 6 28.65 -32.83 -0.36
CA ARG A 6 27.82 -31.66 0.00
C ARG A 6 28.25 -30.50 -0.88
N ASN A 7 27.49 -30.19 -1.92
CA ASN A 7 27.59 -28.92 -2.62
C ASN A 7 27.09 -27.81 -1.68
N SER A 8 28.00 -27.05 -1.07
CA SER A 8 27.63 -25.80 -0.40
C SER A 8 27.39 -24.73 -1.47
N VAL A 9 26.13 -24.52 -1.84
CA VAL A 9 25.71 -23.32 -2.56
C VAL A 9 25.87 -22.14 -1.61
N VAL A 10 26.96 -21.38 -1.77
CA VAL A 10 27.15 -20.12 -1.04
C VAL A 10 26.16 -19.12 -1.62
N ALA A 11 25.15 -18.74 -0.84
CA ALA A 11 24.21 -17.68 -1.21
C ALA A 11 24.99 -16.38 -1.50
N PRO A 12 24.69 -15.66 -2.59
CA PRO A 12 25.44 -14.47 -2.93
C PRO A 12 25.26 -13.41 -1.84
N ALA A 13 26.38 -12.90 -1.32
CA ALA A 13 26.38 -11.81 -0.35
C ALA A 13 25.69 -10.59 -0.97
N ILE A 14 24.49 -10.27 -0.46
CA ILE A 14 23.75 -9.07 -0.84
C ILE A 14 24.63 -7.88 -0.45
N ARG A 15 25.08 -7.10 -1.45
CA ARG A 15 25.93 -5.93 -1.21
C ARG A 15 25.21 -5.00 -0.22
N PRO A 16 25.88 -4.46 0.81
CA PRO A 16 25.24 -3.64 1.83
C PRO A 16 24.51 -2.41 1.27
N THR A 17 24.91 -1.93 0.08
CA THR A 17 24.21 -0.88 -0.69
C THR A 17 22.83 -1.30 -1.20
N LEU A 18 22.68 -2.55 -1.64
CA LEU A 18 21.37 -3.12 -2.02
C LEU A 18 20.48 -3.30 -0.80
N LEU A 19 21.04 -3.76 0.33
CA LEU A 19 20.28 -3.89 1.57
C LEU A 19 19.81 -2.53 2.08
N ARG A 20 20.63 -1.48 1.95
CA ARG A 20 20.28 -0.10 2.28
C ARG A 20 19.23 0.49 1.32
N GLN A 21 19.29 0.17 0.03
CA GLN A 21 18.25 0.56 -0.94
C GLN A 21 16.94 -0.16 -0.69
N VAL A 22 16.96 -1.47 -0.41
CA VAL A 22 15.77 -2.25 -0.07
C VAL A 22 15.19 -1.78 1.26
N PHE A 23 16.01 -1.44 2.25
CA PHE A 23 15.55 -0.82 3.50
C PHE A 23 15.00 0.58 3.29
N LEU A 24 15.63 1.41 2.46
CA LEU A 24 15.15 2.76 2.17
C LEU A 24 13.84 2.73 1.37
N LEU A 25 13.72 1.82 0.40
CA LEU A 25 12.47 1.55 -0.33
C LEU A 25 11.39 0.98 0.59
N ALA A 26 11.74 0.06 1.50
CA ALA A 26 10.82 -0.48 2.48
C ALA A 26 10.33 0.61 3.43
N VAL A 27 11.23 1.43 4.01
CA VAL A 27 10.88 2.55 4.91
C VAL A 27 10.06 3.62 4.19
N ILE A 28 10.38 3.93 2.93
CA ILE A 28 9.57 4.83 2.09
C ILE A 28 8.19 4.22 1.79
N SER A 29 8.09 2.89 1.62
CA SER A 29 6.81 2.20 1.41
C SER A 29 5.97 2.10 2.69
N THR A 30 6.57 2.00 3.88
CA THR A 30 5.84 2.02 5.16
C THR A 30 5.36 3.42 5.55
N LEU A 31 6.03 4.47 5.05
CA LEU A 31 5.66 5.88 5.30
C LEU A 31 4.75 6.48 4.22
N ARG A 32 4.49 5.76 3.13
CA ARG A 32 3.45 6.11 2.14
C ARG A 32 2.26 5.18 2.33
N MET A 33 1.44 5.46 3.33
CA MET A 33 0.09 4.92 3.38
C MET A 33 -0.69 5.57 2.24
N GLU A 34 -0.76 4.89 1.09
CA GLU A 34 -1.51 5.35 -0.08
C GLU A 34 -3.01 5.06 0.04
N HIS A 35 -3.42 4.14 0.91
CA HIS A 35 -4.81 3.74 1.08
C HIS A 35 -5.07 3.24 2.51
N TYR A 36 -6.18 3.67 3.13
CA TYR A 36 -6.69 3.09 4.38
C TYR A 36 -8.02 2.38 4.11
N LYS A 37 -8.19 1.20 4.71
CA LYS A 37 -9.41 0.40 4.69
C LYS A 37 -9.66 -0.16 6.09
N GLY A 38 -10.80 0.17 6.69
CA GLY A 38 -11.22 -0.32 8.00
C GLY A 38 -12.70 -0.67 8.03
N THR A 39 -13.12 -1.55 8.93
CA THR A 39 -14.54 -1.87 9.12
C THR A 39 -14.84 -2.04 10.61
N ASN A 40 -16.11 -2.01 10.98
CA ASN A 40 -16.61 -2.30 12.31
C ASN A 40 -17.74 -3.34 12.22
N TYR A 41 -18.22 -3.86 13.35
CA TYR A 41 -19.23 -4.92 13.37
C TYR A 41 -20.49 -4.57 12.55
N GLU A 42 -20.98 -3.34 12.67
CA GLU A 42 -22.17 -2.87 11.94
C GLU A 42 -21.95 -2.76 10.43
N ASN A 43 -20.78 -2.30 10.01
CA ASN A 43 -20.41 -2.21 8.60
C ASN A 43 -20.10 -3.59 8.00
N PHE A 44 -19.51 -4.50 8.77
CA PHE A 44 -19.22 -5.86 8.32
C PHE A 44 -20.49 -6.65 7.98
N LYS A 45 -21.55 -6.53 8.81
CA LYS A 45 -22.89 -7.09 8.51
C LYS A 45 -23.47 -6.63 7.17
N LYS A 46 -23.04 -5.47 6.69
CA LYS A 46 -23.52 -4.85 5.45
C LYS A 46 -22.50 -4.97 4.31
N LEU A 47 -21.41 -5.73 4.51
CA LEU A 47 -20.25 -5.81 3.62
C LEU A 47 -19.68 -4.43 3.23
N ARG A 48 -19.64 -3.49 4.18
CA ARG A 48 -19.15 -2.12 3.98
C ARG A 48 -17.78 -1.92 4.61
N ILE A 49 -16.99 -1.05 3.98
CA ILE A 49 -15.63 -0.69 4.42
C ILE A 49 -15.54 0.83 4.46
N HIS A 50 -15.00 1.36 5.55
CA HIS A 50 -14.54 2.74 5.64
C HIS A 50 -13.20 2.84 4.92
N ALA A 51 -13.16 3.60 3.83
CA ALA A 51 -12.00 3.72 2.96
C ALA A 51 -11.61 5.18 2.76
N VAL A 52 -10.31 5.43 2.68
CA VAL A 52 -9.76 6.67 2.13
C VAL A 52 -8.63 6.30 1.17
N GLY A 53 -8.63 6.93 0.00
CA GLY A 53 -7.61 6.73 -1.02
C GLY A 53 -6.69 7.92 -1.15
N GLY A 54 -5.45 7.66 -1.53
CA GLY A 54 -4.41 8.66 -1.70
C GLY A 54 -3.44 8.76 -0.51
N PRO A 55 -2.30 9.42 -0.74
CA PRO A 55 -1.32 9.67 0.32
C PRO A 55 -1.93 10.44 1.49
N THR A 56 -1.53 10.10 2.72
CA THR A 56 -1.89 10.85 3.92
C THR A 56 -1.42 12.31 3.84
N TYR A 57 -2.31 13.25 4.16
CA TYR A 57 -2.07 14.69 4.08
C TYR A 57 -2.39 15.43 5.40
N ASP A 58 -2.28 14.74 6.52
CA ASP A 58 -2.33 15.40 7.84
C ASP A 58 -1.11 14.92 8.64
N PRO A 59 -0.14 15.78 8.97
CA PRO A 59 -0.13 17.25 8.85
C PRO A 59 0.46 17.81 7.54
N LEU A 60 0.72 16.98 6.53
CA LEU A 60 1.41 17.37 5.29
C LEU A 60 0.46 17.89 4.21
N PRO A 61 0.86 18.76 3.27
CA PRO A 61 -0.05 19.18 2.21
C PRO A 61 -0.54 17.99 1.37
N PRO A 62 -1.78 18.03 0.85
CA PRO A 62 -2.28 17.05 -0.10
C PRO A 62 -1.34 16.86 -1.29
N PHE A 63 -1.21 15.61 -1.74
CA PHE A 63 -0.38 15.30 -2.89
C PHE A 63 -1.00 15.87 -4.17
N ASP A 64 -0.19 16.58 -4.96
CA ASP A 64 -0.60 17.16 -6.24
C ASP A 64 0.44 16.88 -7.31
N TRP A 65 0.05 16.18 -8.37
CA TRP A 65 0.93 15.86 -9.49
C TRP A 65 1.58 17.10 -10.11
N ARG A 66 0.91 18.26 -10.07
CA ARG A 66 1.41 19.53 -10.65
C ARG A 66 2.59 20.12 -9.87
N THR A 67 2.70 19.83 -8.58
CA THR A 67 3.72 20.42 -7.70
C THR A 67 4.87 19.46 -7.42
N THR A 68 4.74 18.20 -7.82
CA THR A 68 5.78 17.19 -7.59
C THR A 68 6.85 17.23 -8.68
N ASN A 69 8.06 16.79 -8.33
CA ASN A 69 9.15 16.54 -9.28
C ASN A 69 9.12 15.12 -9.88
N ILE A 70 8.02 14.38 -9.70
CA ILE A 70 7.91 12.99 -10.12
C ILE A 70 7.49 12.93 -11.59
N VAL A 71 8.39 12.43 -12.45
CA VAL A 71 8.10 12.23 -13.88
C VAL A 71 7.55 10.81 -14.07
N ALA A 72 6.23 10.66 -13.93
CA ALA A 72 5.53 9.40 -14.14
C ALA A 72 4.23 9.61 -14.95
N LYS A 73 3.86 8.64 -15.78
CA LYS A 73 2.55 8.62 -16.45
C LYS A 73 1.47 8.31 -15.41
N HIS A 74 0.43 9.14 -15.36
CA HIS A 74 -0.66 9.04 -14.39
C HIS A 74 -2.03 9.32 -15.05
N ALA A 75 -2.19 8.91 -16.31
CA ALA A 75 -3.44 9.07 -17.05
C ALA A 75 -4.59 8.35 -16.32
N GLY A 76 -5.71 9.03 -16.12
CA GLY A 76 -6.87 8.51 -15.38
C GLY A 76 -6.77 8.69 -13.86
N GLN A 77 -5.65 9.17 -13.33
CA GLN A 77 -5.55 9.55 -11.93
C GLN A 77 -5.94 11.02 -11.71
N PRO A 78 -6.50 11.36 -10.54
CA PRO A 78 -6.72 12.75 -10.14
C PRO A 78 -5.39 13.50 -10.05
N LEU A 79 -5.39 14.78 -10.41
CA LEU A 79 -4.22 15.65 -10.23
C LEU A 79 -3.95 15.93 -8.74
N LEU A 80 -5.01 16.26 -7.98
CA LEU A 80 -4.98 16.53 -6.55
C LEU A 80 -5.60 15.37 -5.77
N TRP A 81 -4.88 14.86 -4.79
CA TRP A 81 -5.31 13.78 -3.92
C TRP A 81 -5.69 14.34 -2.54
N ASN A 82 -6.95 14.76 -2.41
CA ASN A 82 -7.55 15.27 -1.17
C ASN A 82 -8.90 14.58 -0.92
N PHE A 83 -8.90 13.25 -0.93
CA PHE A 83 -10.10 12.47 -0.73
C PHE A 83 -10.45 12.40 0.75
N ARG A 84 -11.70 12.69 1.07
CA ARG A 84 -12.23 12.44 2.41
C ARG A 84 -12.54 10.95 2.56
N PRO A 85 -12.47 10.42 3.79
CA PRO A 85 -12.95 9.08 4.06
C PRO A 85 -14.42 8.92 3.66
N PHE A 86 -14.74 7.75 3.12
CA PHE A 86 -16.09 7.38 2.73
C PHE A 86 -16.38 5.93 3.15
N ILE A 87 -17.66 5.58 3.23
CA ILE A 87 -18.09 4.20 3.47
C ILE A 87 -18.56 3.64 2.14
N THR A 88 -18.09 2.45 1.77
CA THR A 88 -18.55 1.78 0.55
C THR A 88 -20.01 1.37 0.70
N GLU A 89 -20.79 1.54 -0.35
CA GLU A 89 -22.18 1.09 -0.42
C GLU A 89 -22.36 0.18 -1.61
N TRP A 90 -23.23 -0.82 -1.45
CA TRP A 90 -23.63 -1.71 -2.53
C TRP A 90 -24.82 -1.11 -3.26
N GLU A 91 -24.84 -1.25 -4.59
CA GLU A 91 -25.99 -0.87 -5.41
C GLU A 91 -27.20 -1.80 -5.17
N THR A 92 -26.96 -3.01 -4.66
CA THR A 92 -27.97 -4.01 -4.34
C THR A 92 -28.09 -4.25 -2.84
N SER A 93 -29.26 -4.74 -2.40
CA SER A 93 -29.43 -5.25 -1.04
C SER A 93 -28.53 -6.47 -0.81
N VAL A 94 -27.88 -6.50 0.37
CA VAL A 94 -26.99 -7.57 0.78
C VAL A 94 -27.45 -8.06 2.15
N GLU A 95 -27.56 -9.38 2.29
CA GLU A 95 -27.80 -10.06 3.56
C GLU A 95 -26.63 -10.99 3.85
N VAL A 96 -26.16 -11.00 5.10
CA VAL A 96 -25.07 -11.86 5.56
C VAL A 96 -25.65 -12.79 6.62
N ASP A 97 -25.55 -14.09 6.40
CA ASP A 97 -25.85 -15.12 7.40
C ASP A 97 -24.61 -15.24 8.31
N LEU A 98 -24.76 -14.88 9.60
CA LEU A 98 -23.67 -14.80 10.58
C LEU A 98 -23.84 -15.81 11.70
#